data_AF-A0AAD4D3C1-F1
#
_entry.id   AF-A0AAD4D3C1-F1
#
_cell.length_a   1.000
_cell.length_b   1.000
_cell.length_c   1.000
_cell.angle_alpha   90.00
_cell.angle_beta   90.00
_cell.angle_gamma   90.00
#
_symmetry.space_group_name_H-M   'P 1'
#
loop_
_entity.id
_entity.type
_entity.pdbx_description
1 polymer ?
#
loop_
_entity_poly.entity_id
_entity_poly.type
_entity_poly.pdbx_seq_one_letter_code
_entity_poly.pdbx_strand_id
1 'polypeptide(L)'
;SAAGIYGNFGQANYSAAKLALVGFTRTLALEGKKDNIHCNVIAPIAASRMTETVLPPDMLASLKPEMVTPLVAYLCHEETAENGSLFEVGAGYIGKLRWERTGGHGFPIDQQLLPEHIQGKWEKIVDFEDGRATHPDSTTESMESIISNFENTTKVEASRPQVISEDGKVDVEAAKALTFPSESFSYTERDVILYNLGIGAKRTDLNLVYENSEAFTAVPTFGVIPSFAAMNGVPFGEILPSFNPMMLLHGEQYLEIIRPFPPNAKLTSTPYVVDILDKGKGCVATIGVKTSDEEGNDICLNEFTMFIRGAGNFGGKKEGLDRGAATAANKIPNRKPDHIVTEKTGEDQAALYRLSGDWNPLHIDPEMAAVGGFDIPILHGLCSFGIAGKHIFNAYCNNDPNSFKNIKVRFAKTVNPGETLETSMWREGNKVLFQVRAIERDAIVISNAAVNLQGEPSKSSKPKL
;
A
#
# COMPACT_ATOMS: atom_id res chain seq x y z
N SER A 1 -38.75 2.51 11.05
CA SER A 1 -39.09 3.92 10.73
C SER A 1 -37.87 4.77 11.03
N ALA A 2 -37.75 5.94 10.40
CA ALA A 2 -36.65 6.88 10.64
C ALA A 2 -36.47 7.21 12.13
N ALA A 3 -37.57 7.40 12.89
CA ALA A 3 -37.50 7.66 14.32
C ALA A 3 -36.79 6.56 15.13
N GLY A 4 -36.86 5.30 14.71
CA GLY A 4 -36.11 4.21 15.34
C GLY A 4 -34.64 4.19 14.94
N ILE A 5 -34.34 4.51 13.68
CA ILE A 5 -32.99 4.44 13.11
C ILE A 5 -32.12 5.63 13.56
N TYR A 6 -32.68 6.84 13.52
CA TYR A 6 -31.96 8.10 13.75
C TYR A 6 -32.37 8.83 15.02
N GLY A 7 -33.41 8.36 15.71
CA GLY A 7 -34.03 9.06 16.84
C GLY A 7 -35.02 10.13 16.39
N ASN A 8 -35.92 10.52 17.31
CA ASN A 8 -36.80 11.66 17.13
C ASN A 8 -37.21 12.24 18.50
N PHE A 9 -37.29 13.57 18.60
CA PHE A 9 -37.59 14.24 19.87
C PHE A 9 -38.97 13.84 20.41
N GLY A 10 -39.05 13.55 21.71
CA GLY A 10 -40.31 13.18 22.39
C GLY A 10 -40.86 11.78 22.07
N GLN A 11 -40.12 10.93 21.36
CA GLN A 11 -40.60 9.62 20.89
C GLN A 11 -39.79 8.41 21.41
N ALA A 12 -39.15 8.51 22.58
CA ALA A 12 -38.25 7.47 23.09
C ALA A 12 -38.85 6.05 23.11
N ASN A 13 -40.11 5.91 23.54
CA ASN A 13 -40.83 4.62 23.53
C ASN A 13 -41.06 4.08 22.10
N TYR A 14 -41.44 4.94 21.17
CA TYR A 14 -41.68 4.57 19.78
C TYR A 14 -40.36 4.24 19.05
N SER A 15 -39.33 5.06 19.23
CA SER A 15 -37.99 4.84 18.68
C SER A 15 -37.40 3.51 19.15
N ALA A 16 -37.45 3.22 20.46
CA ALA A 16 -36.97 1.96 21.02
C ALA A 16 -37.70 0.76 20.43
N ALA A 17 -39.04 0.79 20.40
CA ALA A 17 -39.84 -0.31 19.83
C ALA A 17 -39.51 -0.54 18.34
N LYS A 18 -39.30 0.52 17.57
CA LYS A 18 -39.03 0.42 16.12
C LYS A 18 -37.62 -0.08 15.80
N LEU A 19 -36.61 0.32 16.58
CA LEU A 19 -35.25 -0.21 16.39
C LEU A 19 -35.15 -1.67 16.86
N ALA A 20 -35.89 -2.06 17.91
CA ALA A 20 -35.95 -3.45 18.37
C ALA A 20 -36.44 -4.42 17.28
N LEU A 21 -37.35 -3.97 16.40
CA LEU A 21 -37.79 -4.76 15.25
C LEU A 21 -36.65 -5.06 14.27
N VAL A 22 -35.65 -4.19 14.16
CA VAL A 22 -34.46 -4.41 13.32
C VAL A 22 -33.64 -5.57 13.87
N GLY A 23 -33.30 -5.53 15.16
CA GLY A 23 -32.57 -6.62 15.82
C GLY A 23 -33.33 -7.94 15.77
N PHE A 24 -34.63 -7.92 16.12
CA PHE A 24 -35.50 -9.09 16.09
C PHE A 24 -35.55 -9.74 14.70
N THR A 25 -35.75 -8.95 13.65
CA THR A 25 -35.86 -9.46 12.27
C THR A 25 -34.53 -10.01 11.77
N ARG A 26 -33.39 -9.36 12.12
CA ARG A 26 -32.05 -9.89 11.78
C ARG A 26 -31.81 -11.26 12.40
N THR A 27 -32.25 -11.49 13.64
CA THR A 27 -32.15 -12.80 14.27
C THR A 27 -33.08 -13.82 13.60
N LEU A 28 -34.34 -13.47 13.34
CA LEU A 28 -35.27 -14.37 12.63
C LEU A 28 -34.77 -14.76 11.23
N ALA A 29 -34.16 -13.82 10.51
CA ALA A 29 -33.55 -14.07 9.20
C ALA A 29 -32.47 -15.16 9.25
N LEU A 30 -31.67 -15.20 10.33
CA LEU A 30 -30.64 -16.22 10.54
C LEU A 30 -31.28 -17.56 10.92
N GLU A 31 -32.26 -17.56 11.83
CA GLU A 31 -32.94 -18.77 12.29
C GLU A 31 -33.72 -19.47 11.15
N GLY A 32 -34.37 -18.68 10.29
CA GLY A 32 -35.19 -19.15 9.17
C GLY A 32 -34.41 -19.52 7.91
N LYS A 33 -33.14 -19.10 7.80
CA LYS A 33 -32.34 -19.25 6.57
C LYS A 33 -32.28 -20.68 6.05
N LYS A 34 -32.10 -21.67 6.94
CA LYS A 34 -31.99 -23.09 6.57
C LYS A 34 -33.28 -23.67 5.99
N ASP A 35 -34.42 -23.05 6.30
CA ASP A 35 -35.77 -23.47 5.91
C ASP A 35 -36.34 -22.58 4.80
N ASN A 36 -35.49 -21.77 4.13
CA ASN A 36 -35.88 -20.79 3.11
C ASN A 36 -36.91 -19.75 3.61
N ILE A 37 -36.83 -19.38 4.90
CA ILE A 37 -37.67 -18.34 5.49
C ILE A 37 -36.84 -17.05 5.56
N HIS A 38 -37.15 -16.10 4.68
CA HIS A 38 -36.49 -14.79 4.63
C HIS A 38 -37.26 -13.75 5.43
N CYS A 39 -36.52 -12.89 6.14
CA CYS A 39 -37.08 -11.85 6.99
C CYS A 39 -36.35 -10.53 6.74
N ASN A 40 -37.07 -9.50 6.30
CA ASN A 40 -36.52 -8.17 5.99
C ASN A 40 -37.33 -7.08 6.70
N VAL A 41 -36.71 -5.92 6.91
CA VAL A 41 -37.33 -4.77 7.58
C VAL A 41 -37.48 -3.62 6.60
N ILE A 42 -38.66 -3.01 6.61
CA ILE A 42 -38.88 -1.73 5.95
C ILE A 42 -39.12 -0.62 6.98
N ALA A 43 -38.54 0.54 6.72
CA ALA A 43 -38.70 1.79 7.44
C ALA A 43 -39.45 2.76 6.52
N PRO A 44 -40.79 2.69 6.49
CA PRO A 44 -41.56 3.51 5.58
C PRO A 44 -41.63 4.97 6.04
N ILE A 45 -41.63 5.86 5.05
CA ILE A 45 -42.01 7.27 5.16
C ILE A 45 -43.30 7.43 4.34
N ALA A 46 -44.42 7.59 5.03
CA ALA A 46 -45.74 7.78 4.42
C ALA A 46 -46.52 8.85 5.18
N ALA A 47 -47.46 9.49 4.50
CA ALA A 47 -48.37 10.43 5.13
C ALA A 47 -49.20 9.70 6.20
N SER A 48 -49.22 10.24 7.41
CA SER A 48 -50.05 9.76 8.52
C SER A 48 -50.79 10.93 9.15
N ARG A 49 -51.85 10.64 9.91
CA ARG A 49 -52.56 11.65 10.72
C ARG A 49 -51.64 12.47 11.63
N MET A 50 -50.49 11.91 12.01
CA MET A 50 -49.50 12.57 12.87
C MET A 50 -48.59 13.55 12.11
N THR A 51 -48.43 13.39 10.79
CA THR A 51 -47.57 14.24 9.93
C THR A 51 -48.37 15.26 9.11
N GLU A 52 -49.70 15.12 9.05
CA GLU A 52 -50.62 16.00 8.32
C GLU A 52 -50.58 17.47 8.78
N THR A 53 -50.30 17.72 10.07
CA THR A 53 -50.28 19.08 10.64
C THR A 53 -48.91 19.76 10.55
N VAL A 54 -47.89 19.06 10.03
CA VAL A 54 -46.48 19.49 10.07
C VAL A 54 -45.91 19.70 8.65
N LEU A 55 -46.36 18.93 7.66
CA LEU A 55 -45.82 18.98 6.29
C LEU A 55 -46.74 19.75 5.32
N PRO A 56 -46.18 20.43 4.30
CA PRO A 56 -46.97 21.06 3.25
C PRO A 56 -47.83 20.06 2.45
N PRO A 57 -49.01 20.47 1.94
CA PRO A 57 -49.92 19.59 1.20
C PRO A 57 -49.30 18.86 0.00
N ASP A 58 -48.43 19.53 -0.76
CA ASP A 58 -47.80 18.96 -1.96
C ASP A 58 -46.80 17.83 -1.61
N MET A 59 -46.15 17.93 -0.44
CA MET A 59 -45.27 16.86 0.07
C MET A 59 -46.10 15.67 0.59
N LEU A 60 -47.20 15.94 1.29
CA LEU A 60 -48.14 14.90 1.75
C LEU A 60 -48.73 14.13 0.57
N ALA A 61 -49.05 14.81 -0.53
CA ALA A 61 -49.56 14.21 -1.76
C ALA A 61 -48.56 13.24 -2.41
N SER A 62 -47.26 13.37 -2.14
CA SER A 62 -46.21 12.50 -2.66
C SER A 62 -45.90 11.31 -1.75
N LEU A 63 -46.29 11.35 -0.47
CA LEU A 63 -46.05 10.33 0.55
C LEU A 63 -47.16 9.27 0.59
N LYS A 64 -47.51 8.74 -0.59
CA LYS A 64 -48.58 7.76 -0.78
C LYS A 64 -48.15 6.34 -0.33
N PRO A 65 -48.96 5.59 0.43
CA PRO A 65 -48.65 4.19 0.80
C PRO A 65 -48.37 3.28 -0.40
N GLU A 66 -48.99 3.56 -1.54
CA GLU A 66 -48.78 2.85 -2.80
C GLU A 66 -47.34 2.93 -3.31
N MET A 67 -46.57 3.93 -2.85
CA MET A 67 -45.14 4.05 -3.16
C MET A 67 -44.26 3.16 -2.27
N VAL A 68 -44.82 2.53 -1.23
CA VAL A 68 -44.15 1.57 -0.33
C VAL A 68 -44.46 0.13 -0.73
N THR A 69 -45.69 -0.14 -1.15
CA THR A 69 -46.19 -1.49 -1.45
C THR A 69 -45.33 -2.31 -2.44
N PRO A 70 -44.76 -1.74 -3.53
CA PRO A 70 -43.96 -2.52 -4.47
C PRO A 70 -42.71 -3.16 -3.84
N LEU A 71 -42.03 -2.46 -2.94
CA LEU A 71 -40.87 -3.02 -2.23
C LEU A 71 -41.29 -4.19 -1.33
N VAL A 72 -42.43 -4.06 -0.64
CA VAL A 72 -42.97 -5.16 0.19
C VAL A 72 -43.28 -6.38 -0.68
N ALA A 73 -43.95 -6.18 -1.82
CA ALA A 73 -44.27 -7.25 -2.74
C ALA A 73 -43.00 -7.95 -3.27
N TYR A 74 -41.97 -7.18 -3.64
CA TYR A 74 -40.70 -7.73 -4.10
C TYR A 74 -39.95 -8.50 -3.00
N LEU A 75 -39.87 -7.96 -1.78
CA LEU A 75 -39.23 -8.63 -0.65
C LEU A 75 -39.97 -9.91 -0.19
N CYS A 76 -41.21 -10.11 -0.65
CA CYS A 76 -42.00 -11.32 -0.43
C CYS A 76 -42.13 -12.21 -1.69
N HIS A 77 -41.48 -11.84 -2.80
CA HIS A 77 -41.51 -12.61 -4.04
C HIS A 77 -40.58 -13.83 -3.96
N GLU A 78 -40.91 -14.93 -4.63
CA GLU A 78 -40.10 -16.17 -4.58
C GLU A 78 -38.67 -16.00 -5.11
N GLU A 79 -38.44 -15.03 -6.00
CA GLU A 79 -37.12 -14.74 -6.57
C GLU A 79 -36.23 -13.87 -5.68
N THR A 80 -36.74 -13.36 -4.55
CA THR A 80 -35.92 -12.49 -3.68
C THR A 80 -34.90 -13.30 -2.88
N ALA A 81 -33.62 -13.03 -3.12
CA ALA A 81 -32.52 -13.56 -2.32
C ALA A 81 -32.25 -12.71 -1.06
N GLU A 82 -32.97 -11.60 -0.88
CA GLU A 82 -32.71 -10.66 0.20
C GLU A 82 -33.16 -11.22 1.53
N ASN A 83 -32.28 -11.19 2.54
CA ASN A 83 -32.57 -11.69 3.88
C ASN A 83 -31.84 -10.84 4.94
N GLY A 84 -32.48 -10.59 6.08
CA GLY A 84 -31.91 -9.85 7.22
C GLY A 84 -31.66 -8.36 6.97
N SER A 85 -32.24 -7.79 5.91
CA SER A 85 -31.89 -6.46 5.44
C SER A 85 -32.87 -5.37 5.89
N LEU A 86 -32.40 -4.13 5.97
CA LEU A 86 -33.17 -2.95 6.37
C LEU A 86 -33.26 -1.99 5.18
N PHE A 87 -34.47 -1.55 4.86
CA PHE A 87 -34.72 -0.58 3.79
C PHE A 87 -35.47 0.64 4.29
N GLU A 88 -35.11 1.82 3.80
CA GLU A 88 -35.97 3.00 3.83
C GLU A 88 -36.75 3.11 2.53
N VAL A 89 -38.01 3.53 2.64
CA VAL A 89 -38.90 3.61 1.48
C VAL A 89 -39.95 4.70 1.65
N GLY A 90 -40.14 5.52 0.63
CA GLY A 90 -41.16 6.57 0.61
C GLY A 90 -41.01 7.51 -0.58
N ALA A 91 -42.12 8.08 -1.06
CA ALA A 91 -42.16 9.00 -2.21
C ALA A 91 -41.37 8.54 -3.46
N GLY A 92 -41.32 7.23 -3.72
CA GLY A 92 -40.59 6.66 -4.86
C GLY A 92 -39.08 6.46 -4.64
N TYR A 93 -38.56 6.79 -3.46
CA TYR A 93 -37.21 6.44 -3.04
C TYR A 93 -37.20 5.09 -2.30
N ILE A 94 -36.21 4.26 -2.59
CA ILE A 94 -35.90 3.01 -1.87
C ILE A 94 -34.38 2.98 -1.64
N GLY A 95 -33.94 2.83 -0.39
CA GLY A 95 -32.53 2.71 -0.03
C GLY A 95 -32.29 1.59 0.98
N LYS A 96 -31.27 0.76 0.75
CA LYS A 96 -30.82 -0.23 1.73
C LYS A 96 -29.90 0.43 2.77
N LEU A 97 -30.13 0.14 4.04
CA LEU A 97 -29.31 0.61 5.16
C LEU A 97 -28.42 -0.53 5.69
N ARG A 98 -27.23 -0.15 6.13
CA ARG A 98 -26.29 -1.00 6.86
C ARG A 98 -25.56 -0.20 7.93
N TRP A 99 -24.95 -0.89 8.88
CA TRP A 99 -24.09 -0.25 9.88
C TRP A 99 -22.67 -0.04 9.32
N GLU A 100 -22.02 1.01 9.80
CA GLU A 100 -20.61 1.29 9.55
C GLU A 100 -19.91 1.46 10.89
N ARG A 101 -18.69 0.94 10.98
CA ARG A 101 -17.84 0.98 12.16
C ARG A 101 -16.48 1.54 11.76
N THR A 102 -15.96 2.52 12.50
CA THR A 102 -14.59 3.02 12.32
C THR A 102 -13.55 1.91 12.48
N GLY A 103 -12.30 2.17 12.10
CA GLY A 103 -11.19 1.27 12.43
C GLY A 103 -10.88 1.19 13.94
N GLY A 104 -11.43 2.10 14.75
CA GLY A 104 -11.21 2.17 16.19
C GLY A 104 -9.74 2.33 16.58
N HIS A 105 -9.44 2.00 17.84
CA HIS A 105 -8.07 1.93 18.36
C HIS A 105 -7.95 0.78 19.36
N GLY A 106 -6.89 -0.02 19.19
CA GLY A 106 -6.53 -1.08 20.12
C GLY A 106 -5.68 -0.54 21.27
N PHE A 107 -6.12 -0.77 22.51
CA PHE A 107 -5.33 -0.47 23.71
C PHE A 107 -4.67 -1.73 24.26
N PRO A 108 -3.47 -1.64 24.86
CA PRO A 108 -2.83 -2.78 25.50
C PRO A 108 -3.71 -3.41 26.59
N ILE A 109 -3.92 -4.72 26.54
CA ILE A 109 -4.86 -5.45 27.41
C ILE A 109 -4.28 -5.82 28.78
N ASP A 110 -2.98 -5.65 28.96
CA ASP A 110 -2.23 -5.92 30.19
C ASP A 110 -1.90 -4.65 30.98
N GLN A 111 -2.35 -3.49 30.51
CA GLN A 111 -2.32 -2.23 31.25
C GLN A 111 -3.70 -1.83 31.76
N GLN A 112 -3.70 -1.01 32.81
CA GLN A 112 -4.91 -0.32 33.23
C GLN A 112 -5.30 0.72 32.17
N LEU A 113 -6.46 0.53 31.54
CA LEU A 113 -7.04 1.51 30.63
C LEU A 113 -7.70 2.64 31.43
N LEU A 114 -7.13 3.84 31.36
CA LEU A 114 -7.65 5.04 32.00
C LEU A 114 -8.44 5.91 30.99
N PRO A 115 -9.41 6.74 31.44
CA PRO A 115 -10.14 7.66 30.56
C PRO A 115 -9.23 8.59 29.73
N GLU A 116 -8.11 9.02 30.28
CA GLU A 116 -7.14 9.90 29.63
C GLU A 116 -6.47 9.23 28.43
N HIS A 117 -6.27 7.90 28.47
CA HIS A 117 -5.75 7.15 27.33
C HIS A 117 -6.74 7.14 26.16
N ILE A 118 -8.03 7.00 26.48
CA ILE A 118 -9.11 7.06 25.49
C ILE A 118 -9.18 8.46 24.89
N GLN A 119 -9.17 9.49 25.73
CA GLN A 119 -9.17 10.88 25.29
C GLN A 119 -7.99 11.18 24.35
N GLY A 120 -6.79 10.73 24.69
CA GLY A 120 -5.58 10.95 23.89
C GLY A 120 -5.58 10.25 22.52
N LYS A 121 -6.52 9.34 22.27
CA LYS A 121 -6.70 8.64 20.99
C LYS A 121 -8.09 8.87 20.38
N TRP A 122 -8.86 9.80 20.92
CA TRP A 122 -10.26 9.99 20.55
C TRP A 122 -10.45 10.26 19.07
N GLU A 123 -9.65 11.17 18.48
CA GLU A 123 -9.71 11.50 17.05
C GLU A 123 -9.60 10.24 16.18
N LYS A 124 -8.67 9.34 16.50
CA LYS A 124 -8.48 8.07 15.77
C LYS A 124 -9.60 7.05 16.02
N ILE A 125 -10.21 7.06 17.20
CA ILE A 125 -11.30 6.13 17.56
C ILE A 125 -12.56 6.45 16.75
N VAL A 126 -12.83 7.73 16.52
CA VAL A 126 -14.06 8.21 15.86
C VAL A 126 -13.87 8.54 14.38
N ASP A 127 -12.70 8.26 13.81
CA ASP A 127 -12.39 8.53 12.41
C ASP A 127 -13.00 7.49 11.46
N PHE A 128 -13.86 7.96 10.56
CA PHE A 128 -14.44 7.15 9.48
C PHE A 128 -13.65 7.28 8.16
N GLU A 129 -12.77 8.27 8.04
CA GLU A 129 -12.13 8.68 6.78
C GLU A 129 -10.69 8.16 6.63
N ASP A 130 -10.14 7.48 7.64
CA ASP A 130 -8.77 6.96 7.61
C ASP A 130 -8.57 5.65 6.83
N GLY A 131 -9.60 5.24 6.07
CA GLY A 131 -9.58 4.05 5.22
C GLY A 131 -9.71 2.72 5.98
N ARG A 132 -9.93 2.73 7.31
CA ARG A 132 -10.10 1.51 8.12
C ARG A 132 -11.56 1.21 8.49
N ALA A 133 -12.51 2.03 8.06
CA ALA A 133 -13.93 1.80 8.30
C ALA A 133 -14.41 0.47 7.67
N THR A 134 -15.32 -0.21 8.37
CA THR A 134 -15.83 -1.54 8.01
C THR A 134 -17.35 -1.61 8.14
N HIS A 135 -17.98 -2.58 7.47
CA HIS A 135 -19.44 -2.81 7.51
C HIS A 135 -19.76 -4.22 8.03
N PRO A 136 -19.54 -4.49 9.33
CA PRO A 136 -19.75 -5.83 9.88
C PRO A 136 -21.22 -6.27 9.75
N ASP A 137 -21.46 -7.42 9.13
CA ASP A 137 -22.82 -7.96 8.93
C ASP A 137 -23.11 -9.21 9.79
N SER A 138 -22.08 -9.75 10.44
CA SER A 138 -22.18 -10.90 11.35
C SER A 138 -21.55 -10.63 12.71
N THR A 139 -21.92 -11.44 13.72
CA THR A 139 -21.28 -11.39 15.04
C THR A 139 -19.80 -11.75 14.95
N THR A 140 -19.44 -12.68 14.06
CA THR A 140 -18.04 -13.05 13.79
C THR A 140 -17.22 -11.85 13.29
N GLU A 141 -17.66 -11.18 12.22
CA GLU A 141 -17.00 -9.97 11.69
C GLU A 141 -16.93 -8.84 12.71
N SER A 142 -17.96 -8.71 13.56
CA SER A 142 -17.96 -7.72 14.63
C SER A 142 -16.84 -7.96 15.67
N MET A 143 -16.39 -9.21 15.85
CA MET A 143 -15.36 -9.56 16.82
C MET A 143 -13.93 -9.47 16.28
N GLU A 144 -13.72 -9.41 14.96
CA GLU A 144 -12.38 -9.45 14.33
C GLU A 144 -11.41 -8.41 14.92
N SER A 145 -11.83 -7.14 14.98
CA SER A 145 -11.00 -6.05 15.53
C SER A 145 -10.69 -6.21 17.02
N ILE A 146 -11.57 -6.89 17.77
CA ILE A 146 -11.37 -7.17 19.20
C ILE A 146 -10.38 -8.33 19.35
N ILE A 147 -10.55 -9.40 18.57
CA ILE A 147 -9.65 -10.55 18.55
C ILE A 147 -8.25 -10.13 18.13
N SER A 148 -8.10 -9.27 17.11
CA SER A 148 -6.80 -8.73 16.71
C SER A 148 -6.11 -7.94 17.82
N ASN A 149 -6.87 -7.44 18.80
CA ASN A 149 -6.32 -6.71 19.95
C ASN A 149 -5.96 -7.64 21.13
N PHE A 150 -6.29 -8.94 21.09
CA PHE A 150 -5.94 -9.86 22.19
C PHE A 150 -4.42 -10.05 22.36
N GLU A 151 -3.66 -9.83 21.29
CA GLU A 151 -2.20 -9.88 21.33
C GLU A 151 -1.57 -8.50 21.64
N ASN A 152 -2.38 -7.43 21.69
CA ASN A 152 -1.92 -6.10 22.06
C ASN A 152 -1.63 -6.07 23.56
N THR A 153 -0.42 -6.45 23.95
CA THR A 153 0.07 -6.41 25.31
C THR A 153 1.33 -5.56 25.37
N THR A 154 1.55 -4.87 26.48
CA THR A 154 2.84 -4.27 26.82
C THR A 154 3.90 -5.32 27.10
N LYS A 155 3.53 -6.59 27.31
CA LYS A 155 4.44 -7.75 27.23
C LYS A 155 4.98 -8.05 25.82
N VAL A 156 4.54 -7.35 24.76
CA VAL A 156 5.31 -7.26 23.51
C VAL A 156 6.61 -6.46 23.74
N GLU A 157 6.77 -5.78 24.88
CA GLU A 157 8.07 -5.57 25.53
C GLU A 157 8.50 -6.84 26.30
N ALA A 158 8.67 -7.95 25.59
CA ALA A 158 9.64 -8.93 26.02
C ALA A 158 10.99 -8.23 25.91
N SER A 159 11.42 -7.50 26.96
CA SER A 159 12.66 -6.71 27.03
C SER A 159 13.09 -6.25 25.64
N ARG A 160 12.36 -5.31 25.01
CA ARG A 160 12.72 -4.79 23.68
C ARG A 160 14.23 -4.62 23.69
N PRO A 161 14.97 -5.41 22.89
CA PRO A 161 16.39 -5.57 23.14
C PRO A 161 17.02 -4.19 23.05
N GLN A 162 17.85 -3.84 24.03
CA GLN A 162 18.45 -2.51 24.09
C GLN A 162 19.37 -2.37 22.87
N VAL A 163 18.85 -1.78 21.80
CA VAL A 163 19.59 -1.62 20.54
C VAL A 163 20.70 -0.60 20.71
N ILE A 164 20.45 0.45 21.49
CA ILE A 164 21.39 1.53 21.74
C ILE A 164 21.78 1.51 23.22
N SER A 165 23.05 1.23 23.50
CA SER A 165 23.58 1.26 24.87
C SER A 165 23.68 2.70 25.40
N GLU A 166 23.81 2.86 26.72
CA GLU A 166 23.97 4.19 27.35
C GLU A 166 25.19 4.97 26.83
N ASP A 167 26.25 4.28 26.37
CA ASP A 167 27.43 4.87 25.75
C ASP A 167 27.28 5.09 24.23
N GLY A 168 26.08 4.90 23.67
CA GLY A 168 25.74 5.20 22.27
C GLY A 168 26.19 4.15 21.25
N LYS A 169 26.55 2.94 21.67
CA LYS A 169 26.86 1.83 20.76
C LYS A 169 25.58 1.17 20.25
N VAL A 170 25.62 0.68 19.02
CA VAL A 170 24.50 -0.04 18.41
C VAL A 170 24.76 -1.54 18.45
N ASP A 171 23.87 -2.29 19.09
CA ASP A 171 23.77 -3.73 18.98
C ASP A 171 22.91 -4.09 17.76
N VAL A 172 23.58 -4.51 16.69
CA VAL A 172 22.93 -4.84 15.41
C VAL A 172 22.08 -6.11 15.51
N GLU A 173 22.45 -7.06 16.38
CA GLU A 173 21.66 -8.29 16.54
C GLU A 173 20.39 -8.01 17.34
N ALA A 174 20.46 -7.11 18.34
CA ALA A 174 19.28 -6.54 18.97
C ALA A 174 18.38 -5.81 17.96
N ALA A 175 18.96 -4.98 17.08
CA ALA A 175 18.21 -4.27 16.05
C ALA A 175 17.48 -5.22 15.08
N LYS A 176 18.12 -6.31 14.68
CA LYS A 176 17.54 -7.37 13.84
C LYS A 176 16.40 -8.14 14.51
N ALA A 177 16.42 -8.22 15.84
CA ALA A 177 15.36 -8.87 16.62
C ALA A 177 14.13 -7.97 16.85
N LEU A 178 14.18 -6.69 16.45
CA LEU A 178 13.02 -5.81 16.51
C LEU A 178 11.93 -6.22 15.52
N THR A 179 10.69 -6.06 15.95
CA THR A 179 9.51 -6.16 15.10
C THR A 179 8.94 -4.77 14.85
N PHE A 180 8.54 -4.51 13.61
CA PHE A 180 7.94 -3.26 13.19
C PHE A 180 6.52 -3.51 12.69
N PRO A 181 5.61 -2.53 12.80
CA PRO A 181 4.27 -2.64 12.22
C PRO A 181 4.33 -2.98 10.73
N SER A 182 3.42 -3.85 10.30
CA SER A 182 3.23 -4.11 8.87
C SER A 182 2.27 -3.09 8.27
N GLU A 183 2.46 -2.78 6.99
CA GLU A 183 1.60 -1.86 6.24
C GLU A 183 0.78 -2.61 5.20
N SER A 184 -0.50 -2.28 5.08
CA SER A 184 -1.35 -2.82 4.01
C SER A 184 -1.32 -1.91 2.78
N PHE A 185 -1.26 -2.51 1.60
CA PHE A 185 -1.26 -1.79 0.33
C PHE A 185 -2.20 -2.48 -0.66
N SER A 186 -3.25 -1.79 -1.09
CA SER A 186 -4.17 -2.27 -2.13
C SER A 186 -3.92 -1.50 -3.41
N TYR A 187 -3.92 -2.21 -4.54
CA TYR A 187 -3.77 -1.60 -5.85
C TYR A 187 -4.66 -2.27 -6.89
N THR A 188 -4.91 -1.51 -7.95
CA THR A 188 -5.66 -1.92 -9.13
C THR A 188 -4.82 -1.76 -10.39
N GLU A 189 -5.39 -2.12 -11.53
CA GLU A 189 -4.79 -1.92 -12.85
C GLU A 189 -4.44 -0.45 -13.09
N ARG A 190 -5.25 0.48 -12.53
CA ARG A 190 -4.97 1.92 -12.56
C ARG A 190 -3.60 2.25 -11.99
N ASP A 191 -3.25 1.68 -10.85
CA ASP A 191 -2.01 1.99 -10.13
C ASP A 191 -0.80 1.34 -10.84
N VAL A 192 -1.01 0.16 -11.42
CA VAL A 192 -0.02 -0.49 -12.32
C VAL A 192 0.25 0.38 -13.55
N ILE A 193 -0.79 0.85 -14.24
CA ILE A 193 -0.66 1.73 -15.42
C ILE A 193 0.02 3.04 -15.01
N LEU A 194 -0.37 3.64 -13.89
CA LEU A 194 0.21 4.88 -13.38
C LEU A 194 1.71 4.72 -13.11
N TYR A 195 2.12 3.63 -12.47
CA TYR A 195 3.53 3.32 -12.25
C TYR A 195 4.26 3.14 -13.58
N ASN A 196 3.72 2.31 -14.48
CA ASN A 196 4.34 2.02 -15.77
C ASN A 196 4.56 3.32 -16.59
N LEU A 197 3.58 4.22 -16.62
CA LEU A 197 3.70 5.56 -17.23
C LEU A 197 4.72 6.42 -16.48
N GLY A 198 4.72 6.37 -15.14
CA GLY A 198 5.67 7.07 -14.27
C GLY A 198 7.12 6.66 -14.48
N ILE A 199 7.38 5.46 -15.00
CA ILE A 199 8.72 4.99 -15.43
C ILE A 199 8.88 5.01 -16.96
N GLY A 200 8.04 5.80 -17.63
CA GLY A 200 8.19 6.19 -19.03
C GLY A 200 7.63 5.21 -20.07
N ALA A 201 6.79 4.24 -19.69
CA ALA A 201 6.00 3.47 -20.66
C ALA A 201 5.20 4.43 -21.55
N LYS A 202 5.01 4.05 -22.81
CA LYS A 202 4.33 4.88 -23.81
C LYS A 202 2.93 4.35 -24.07
N ARG A 203 2.07 5.20 -24.64
CA ARG A 203 0.72 4.83 -25.11
C ARG A 203 0.69 3.63 -26.07
N THR A 204 1.82 3.28 -26.68
CA THR A 204 1.98 2.16 -27.61
C THR A 204 2.37 0.86 -26.93
N ASP A 205 2.81 0.91 -25.66
CA ASP A 205 3.19 -0.27 -24.89
C ASP A 205 1.93 -0.88 -24.25
N LEU A 206 1.01 -1.38 -25.08
CA LEU A 206 -0.34 -1.78 -24.64
C LEU A 206 -0.33 -2.85 -23.55
N ASN A 207 0.68 -3.71 -23.51
CA ASN A 207 0.89 -4.67 -22.42
C ASN A 207 1.19 -4.02 -21.06
N LEU A 208 1.54 -2.73 -21.03
CA LEU A 208 1.86 -1.99 -19.81
C LEU A 208 0.81 -0.90 -19.48
N VAL A 209 0.05 -0.43 -20.47
CA VAL A 209 -0.83 0.74 -20.32
C VAL A 209 -2.30 0.48 -20.65
N TYR A 210 -2.66 -0.75 -21.02
CA TYR A 210 -4.04 -1.13 -21.34
C TYR A 210 -4.44 -2.40 -20.61
N GLU A 211 -5.36 -2.26 -19.66
CA GLU A 211 -5.83 -3.30 -18.74
C GLU A 211 -6.51 -4.48 -19.45
N ASN A 212 -7.10 -4.27 -20.64
CA ASN A 212 -7.71 -5.36 -21.41
C ASN A 212 -6.74 -5.99 -22.44
N SER A 213 -5.45 -5.66 -22.40
CA SER A 213 -4.45 -6.39 -23.16
C SER A 213 -4.33 -7.81 -22.59
N GLU A 214 -4.34 -8.84 -23.44
CA GLU A 214 -4.12 -10.24 -22.98
C GLU A 214 -2.76 -10.44 -22.30
N ALA A 215 -1.82 -9.54 -22.54
CA ALA A 215 -0.49 -9.52 -21.95
C ALA A 215 -0.32 -8.39 -20.92
N PHE A 216 -1.41 -7.84 -20.36
CA PHE A 216 -1.32 -6.78 -19.36
C PHE A 216 -0.48 -7.22 -18.15
N THR A 217 0.53 -6.42 -17.79
CA THR A 217 1.43 -6.76 -16.70
C THR A 217 2.03 -5.53 -16.03
N ALA A 218 2.34 -5.66 -14.74
CA ALA A 218 3.20 -4.72 -14.04
C ALA A 218 4.66 -4.96 -14.42
N VAL A 219 5.41 -3.90 -14.74
CA VAL A 219 6.87 -4.03 -14.84
C VAL A 219 7.38 -4.53 -13.47
N PRO A 220 8.24 -5.56 -13.40
CA PRO A 220 8.61 -6.20 -12.13
C PRO A 220 9.12 -5.24 -11.03
N THR A 221 9.73 -4.11 -11.42
CA THR A 221 10.16 -3.06 -10.49
C THR A 221 9.03 -2.38 -9.73
N PHE A 222 7.76 -2.59 -10.10
CA PHE A 222 6.59 -2.18 -9.32
C PHE A 222 6.65 -2.69 -7.88
N GLY A 223 7.35 -3.80 -7.63
CA GLY A 223 7.51 -4.36 -6.28
C GLY A 223 8.18 -3.45 -5.25
N VAL A 224 8.80 -2.33 -5.66
CA VAL A 224 9.27 -1.32 -4.68
C VAL A 224 8.12 -0.49 -4.09
N ILE A 225 7.00 -0.37 -4.82
CA ILE A 225 5.87 0.51 -4.45
C ILE A 225 5.14 0.00 -3.20
N PRO A 226 4.65 -1.25 -3.13
CA PRO A 226 3.96 -1.76 -1.94
C PRO A 226 4.84 -1.80 -0.69
N SER A 227 6.17 -1.89 -0.85
CA SER A 227 7.12 -1.94 0.25
C SER A 227 7.53 -0.56 0.77
N PHE A 228 7.30 0.51 0.01
CA PHE A 228 7.84 1.84 0.31
C PHE A 228 7.24 2.44 1.61
N ALA A 229 5.94 2.29 1.82
CA ALA A 229 5.27 2.78 3.03
C ALA A 229 5.79 2.08 4.29
N ALA A 230 5.92 0.75 4.25
CA ALA A 230 6.49 -0.04 5.35
C ALA A 230 7.93 0.37 5.68
N MET A 231 8.77 0.59 4.66
CA MET A 231 10.13 1.08 4.87
C MET A 231 10.15 2.46 5.54
N ASN A 232 9.32 3.41 5.07
CA ASN A 232 9.23 4.74 5.68
C ASN A 232 8.66 4.73 7.11
N GLY A 233 7.89 3.70 7.46
CA GLY A 233 7.36 3.48 8.81
C GLY A 233 8.42 3.04 9.84
N VAL A 234 9.63 2.66 9.42
CA VAL A 234 10.69 2.22 10.34
C VAL A 234 11.23 3.40 11.16
N PRO A 235 11.14 3.38 12.50
CA PRO A 235 11.62 4.45 13.35
C PRO A 235 13.15 4.36 13.51
N PHE A 236 13.91 4.99 12.60
CA PHE A 236 15.39 4.95 12.63
C PHE A 236 16.00 5.42 13.95
N GLY A 237 15.31 6.26 14.74
CA GLY A 237 15.75 6.65 16.08
C GLY A 237 15.77 5.52 17.11
N GLU A 238 15.06 4.40 16.86
CA GLU A 238 15.12 3.21 17.71
C GLU A 238 16.32 2.31 17.39
N ILE A 239 16.94 2.47 16.21
CA ILE A 239 18.04 1.62 15.73
C ILE A 239 19.37 2.36 15.53
N LEU A 240 19.37 3.70 15.66
CA LEU A 240 20.55 4.54 15.52
C LEU A 240 20.62 5.58 16.65
N PRO A 241 21.82 5.86 17.19
CA PRO A 241 22.00 6.79 18.31
C PRO A 241 21.72 8.25 17.93
N SER A 242 21.81 8.57 16.65
CA SER A 242 21.43 9.86 16.10
C SER A 242 20.84 9.66 14.72
N PHE A 243 19.72 10.32 14.46
CA PHE A 243 19.05 10.27 13.17
C PHE A 243 18.52 11.64 12.79
N ASN A 244 18.85 12.08 11.57
CA ASN A 244 18.25 13.25 10.95
C ASN A 244 17.75 12.84 9.55
N PRO A 245 16.43 12.88 9.30
CA PRO A 245 15.86 12.53 8.00
C PRO A 245 16.49 13.29 6.83
N MET A 246 16.87 14.56 7.02
CA MET A 246 17.50 15.39 5.97
C MET A 246 18.91 14.91 5.57
N MET A 247 19.52 14.05 6.38
CA MET A 247 20.85 13.50 6.17
C MET A 247 20.84 12.08 5.59
N LEU A 248 19.64 11.51 5.40
CA LEU A 248 19.41 10.20 4.81
C LEU A 248 19.46 10.31 3.28
N LEU A 249 20.26 9.44 2.67
CA LEU A 249 20.31 9.24 1.23
C LEU A 249 19.99 7.77 0.93
N HIS A 250 19.11 7.53 -0.04
CA HIS A 250 18.87 6.19 -0.55
C HIS A 250 20.06 5.79 -1.45
N GLY A 251 20.91 4.86 -0.98
CA GLY A 251 22.18 4.52 -1.61
C GLY A 251 22.12 3.32 -2.55
N GLU A 252 21.52 2.21 -2.10
CA GLU A 252 21.37 0.99 -2.91
C GLU A 252 19.95 0.43 -2.76
N GLN A 253 19.48 -0.25 -3.80
CA GLN A 253 18.19 -0.95 -3.80
C GLN A 253 18.39 -2.36 -4.32
N TYR A 254 17.82 -3.33 -3.61
CA TYR A 254 17.61 -4.69 -4.08
C TYR A 254 16.12 -5.00 -4.09
N LEU A 255 15.65 -5.70 -5.12
CA LEU A 255 14.30 -6.23 -5.22
C LEU A 255 14.38 -7.64 -5.81
N GLU A 256 13.76 -8.60 -5.13
CA GLU A 256 13.57 -9.97 -5.60
C GLU A 256 12.08 -10.26 -5.77
N ILE A 257 11.74 -10.80 -6.93
CA ILE A 257 10.39 -11.19 -7.33
C ILE A 257 10.25 -12.69 -7.05
N ILE A 258 9.42 -13.02 -6.08
CA ILE A 258 9.11 -14.41 -5.72
C ILE A 258 7.99 -14.90 -6.62
N ARG A 259 6.96 -14.05 -6.82
CA ARG A 259 5.85 -14.28 -7.76
C ARG A 259 5.55 -12.99 -8.52
N PRO A 260 5.16 -13.07 -9.81
CA PRO A 260 4.67 -11.90 -10.54
C PRO A 260 3.53 -11.21 -9.81
N PHE A 261 3.48 -9.88 -9.93
CA PHE A 261 2.37 -9.10 -9.41
C PHE A 261 1.11 -9.35 -10.26
N PRO A 262 -0.02 -9.74 -9.65
CA PRO A 262 -1.31 -9.75 -10.35
C PRO A 262 -1.71 -8.33 -10.79
N PRO A 263 -2.70 -8.18 -11.69
CA PRO A 263 -3.19 -6.86 -12.12
C PRO A 263 -3.76 -6.00 -10.99
N ASN A 264 -4.30 -6.64 -9.95
CA ASN A 264 -4.81 -6.02 -8.73
C ASN A 264 -4.57 -6.99 -7.56
N ALA A 265 -4.31 -6.45 -6.38
CA ALA A 265 -4.24 -7.23 -5.13
C ALA A 265 -4.26 -6.32 -3.92
N LYS A 266 -4.57 -6.92 -2.76
CA LYS A 266 -4.25 -6.37 -1.44
C LYS A 266 -3.05 -7.12 -0.87
N LEU A 267 -2.05 -6.36 -0.44
CA LEU A 267 -0.77 -6.85 0.03
C LEU A 267 -0.51 -6.39 1.45
N THR A 268 0.35 -7.13 2.15
CA THR A 268 0.90 -6.76 3.46
C THR A 268 2.41 -6.72 3.37
N SER A 269 3.02 -5.61 3.78
CA SER A 269 4.47 -5.39 3.77
C SER A 269 5.00 -5.30 5.20
N THR A 270 5.92 -6.19 5.55
CA THR A 270 6.54 -6.28 6.89
C THR A 270 8.01 -5.88 6.81
N PRO A 271 8.42 -4.76 7.43
CA PRO A 271 9.81 -4.33 7.45
C PRO A 271 10.61 -5.02 8.55
N TYR A 272 11.93 -5.15 8.36
CA TYR A 272 12.87 -5.68 9.33
C TYR A 272 14.29 -5.14 9.10
N VAL A 273 15.13 -5.10 10.14
CA VAL A 273 16.53 -4.70 9.98
C VAL A 273 17.33 -5.86 9.36
N VAL A 274 18.04 -5.58 8.25
CA VAL A 274 18.95 -6.54 7.61
C VAL A 274 20.37 -6.37 8.14
N ASP A 275 20.86 -5.14 8.20
CA ASP A 275 22.22 -4.84 8.67
C ASP A 275 22.39 -3.36 9.02
N ILE A 276 23.32 -3.06 9.92
CA ILE A 276 23.71 -1.69 10.30
C ILE A 276 25.22 -1.62 10.38
N LEU A 277 25.83 -0.74 9.57
CA LEU A 277 27.28 -0.63 9.42
C LEU A 277 27.76 0.77 9.79
N ASP A 278 28.81 0.82 10.64
CA ASP A 278 29.48 2.05 11.00
C ASP A 278 30.49 2.44 9.92
N LYS A 279 30.28 3.60 9.28
CA LYS A 279 31.17 4.17 8.27
C LYS A 279 31.94 5.39 8.80
N GLY A 280 32.16 5.46 10.11
CA GLY A 280 32.84 6.57 10.77
C GLY A 280 31.89 7.75 10.93
N LYS A 281 31.98 8.77 10.06
CA LYS A 281 31.11 9.96 10.17
C LYS A 281 29.67 9.73 9.70
N GLY A 282 29.28 8.49 9.40
CA GLY A 282 27.94 8.13 8.96
C GLY A 282 27.69 6.63 9.12
N CYS A 283 26.48 6.22 8.79
CA CYS A 283 26.02 4.84 8.89
C CYS A 283 25.46 4.36 7.56
N VAL A 284 25.56 3.05 7.32
CA VAL A 284 24.72 2.36 6.34
C VAL A 284 23.72 1.49 7.08
N ALA A 285 22.44 1.80 6.98
CA ALA A 285 21.37 0.95 7.48
C ALA A 285 20.71 0.24 6.28
N THR A 286 20.52 -1.07 6.37
CA THR A 286 19.77 -1.84 5.37
C THR A 286 18.49 -2.36 6.00
N ILE A 287 17.36 -1.99 5.42
CA ILE A 287 16.02 -2.40 5.86
C ILE A 287 15.46 -3.33 4.80
N GLY A 288 15.14 -4.55 5.23
CA GLY A 288 14.42 -5.52 4.44
C GLY A 288 12.93 -5.27 4.54
N VAL A 289 12.19 -5.49 3.46
CA VAL A 289 10.72 -5.50 3.48
C VAL A 289 10.24 -6.74 2.76
N LYS A 290 9.52 -7.58 3.48
CA LYS A 290 8.86 -8.77 2.94
C LYS A 290 7.42 -8.43 2.63
N THR A 291 6.97 -8.68 1.40
CA THR A 291 5.59 -8.39 0.99
C THR A 291 4.87 -9.68 0.59
N SER A 292 3.69 -9.91 1.16
CA SER A 292 2.86 -11.10 0.97
C SER A 292 1.42 -10.73 0.59
N ASP A 293 0.70 -11.66 -0.05
CA ASP A 293 -0.72 -11.52 -0.40
C ASP A 293 -1.65 -11.84 0.79
N GLU A 294 -2.97 -11.75 0.57
CA GLU A 294 -3.99 -12.04 1.60
C GLU A 294 -3.99 -13.50 2.08
N GLU A 295 -3.42 -14.42 1.30
CA GLU A 295 -3.26 -15.83 1.69
C GLU A 295 -1.97 -16.07 2.49
N GLY A 296 -1.14 -15.03 2.67
CA GLY A 296 0.15 -15.11 3.37
C GLY A 296 1.29 -15.65 2.51
N ASN A 297 1.09 -15.80 1.20
CA ASN A 297 2.14 -16.23 0.29
C ASN A 297 3.04 -15.03 -0.08
N ASP A 298 4.35 -15.25 -0.22
CA ASP A 298 5.30 -14.17 -0.48
C ASP A 298 5.28 -13.73 -1.96
N ILE A 299 5.24 -12.43 -2.22
CA ILE A 299 5.24 -11.84 -3.58
C ILE A 299 6.61 -11.31 -3.94
N CYS A 300 7.22 -10.51 -3.05
CA CYS A 300 8.54 -9.95 -3.28
C CYS A 300 9.29 -9.68 -1.97
N LEU A 301 10.60 -9.52 -2.12
CA LEU A 301 11.49 -9.05 -1.06
C LEU A 301 12.25 -7.82 -1.54
N ASN A 302 12.25 -6.76 -0.72
CA ASN A 302 13.07 -5.57 -0.96
C ASN A 302 14.18 -5.46 0.10
N GLU A 303 15.35 -4.97 -0.29
CA GLU A 303 16.31 -4.37 0.64
C GLU A 303 16.58 -2.92 0.23
N PHE A 304 16.23 -1.99 1.11
CA PHE A 304 16.53 -0.58 0.99
C PHE A 304 17.81 -0.30 1.78
N THR A 305 18.86 0.22 1.12
CA THR A 305 20.12 0.56 1.78
C THR A 305 20.27 2.07 1.84
N MET A 306 20.20 2.62 3.06
CA MET A 306 20.29 4.06 3.32
C MET A 306 21.67 4.39 3.82
N PHE A 307 22.25 5.48 3.29
CA PHE A 307 23.43 6.11 3.86
C PHE A 307 23.00 7.33 4.67
N ILE A 308 23.24 7.29 5.98
CA ILE A 308 22.79 8.33 6.92
C ILE A 308 24.02 9.05 7.45
N ARG A 309 24.21 10.28 6.97
CA ARG A 309 25.35 11.12 7.39
C ARG A 309 25.17 11.59 8.84
N GLY A 310 26.25 11.61 9.61
CA GLY A 310 26.24 12.01 11.02
C GLY A 310 25.88 10.88 12.00
N ALA A 311 25.26 9.81 11.53
CA ALA A 311 24.76 8.70 12.35
C ALA A 311 25.79 7.58 12.63
N GLY A 312 27.09 7.87 12.55
CA GLY A 312 28.16 6.87 12.74
C GLY A 312 28.95 7.06 14.04
N ASN A 313 30.12 6.40 14.15
CA ASN A 313 31.00 6.38 15.32
C ASN A 313 30.42 5.66 16.55
N PHE A 314 29.51 4.70 16.33
CA PHE A 314 28.92 3.87 17.38
C PHE A 314 29.68 2.55 17.58
N GLY A 315 30.82 2.36 16.90
CA GLY A 315 31.72 1.21 17.12
C GLY A 315 31.25 -0.09 16.48
N GLY A 316 30.39 0.00 15.45
CA GLY A 316 29.86 -1.16 14.72
C GLY A 316 30.81 -1.74 13.66
N LYS A 317 30.35 -2.80 12.98
CA LYS A 317 31.08 -3.39 11.85
C LYS A 317 31.18 -2.39 10.70
N LYS A 318 32.34 -2.36 10.04
CA LYS A 318 32.58 -1.51 8.87
C LYS A 318 32.17 -2.15 7.55
N GLU A 319 32.14 -3.47 7.50
CA GLU A 319 31.84 -4.26 6.30
C GLU A 319 30.64 -5.16 6.57
N GLY A 320 29.73 -5.23 5.59
CA GLY A 320 28.55 -6.07 5.65
C GLY A 320 28.85 -7.49 5.21
N LEU A 321 27.93 -8.40 5.55
CA LEU A 321 27.99 -9.79 5.11
C LEU A 321 27.65 -9.91 3.62
N ASP A 322 28.24 -10.90 2.94
CA ASP A 322 27.82 -11.30 1.60
C ASP A 322 26.46 -12.01 1.65
N ARG A 323 25.44 -11.40 1.06
CA ARG A 323 24.07 -11.91 0.90
C ARG A 323 23.78 -12.25 -0.57
N GLY A 324 24.80 -12.55 -1.36
CA GLY A 324 24.66 -12.96 -2.75
C GLY A 324 24.25 -11.80 -3.66
N ALA A 325 23.12 -11.92 -4.35
CA ALA A 325 22.70 -10.94 -5.36
C ALA A 325 22.51 -9.53 -4.79
N ALA A 326 22.01 -9.41 -3.55
CA ALA A 326 21.77 -8.12 -2.89
C ALA A 326 23.05 -7.32 -2.62
N THR A 327 24.17 -7.99 -2.35
CA THR A 327 25.46 -7.37 -2.02
C THR A 327 26.51 -7.52 -3.11
N ALA A 328 26.14 -8.10 -4.26
CA ALA A 328 27.08 -8.34 -5.36
C ALA A 328 27.68 -7.02 -5.88
N ALA A 329 29.00 -7.03 -6.08
CA ALA A 329 29.74 -5.87 -6.57
C ALA A 329 29.39 -5.51 -8.03
N ASN A 330 28.92 -6.49 -8.82
CA ASN A 330 28.45 -6.32 -10.21
C ASN A 330 29.41 -5.47 -11.06
N LYS A 331 30.70 -5.84 -11.07
CA LYS A 331 31.71 -5.17 -11.87
C LYS A 331 31.37 -5.31 -13.36
N ILE A 332 31.35 -4.18 -14.07
CA ILE A 332 31.06 -4.15 -15.50
C ILE A 332 32.23 -4.80 -16.28
N PRO A 333 31.96 -5.65 -17.28
CA PRO A 333 32.99 -6.25 -18.11
C PRO A 333 33.77 -5.20 -18.93
N ASN A 334 35.07 -5.42 -19.13
CA ASN A 334 35.90 -4.57 -20.00
C ASN A 334 35.68 -4.89 -21.50
N ARG A 335 34.45 -4.73 -21.97
CA ARG A 335 34.02 -4.89 -23.37
C ARG A 335 32.83 -3.96 -23.64
N LYS A 336 32.49 -3.77 -24.91
CA LYS A 336 31.29 -2.98 -25.30
C LYS A 336 30.01 -3.62 -24.73
N PRO A 337 28.98 -2.82 -24.40
CA PRO A 337 27.67 -3.34 -24.03
C PRO A 337 27.09 -4.21 -25.17
N ASP A 338 26.36 -5.26 -24.79
CA ASP A 338 25.61 -6.11 -25.72
C ASP A 338 24.36 -5.42 -26.23
N HIS A 339 23.74 -4.59 -25.37
CA HIS A 339 22.56 -3.82 -25.69
C HIS A 339 22.62 -2.44 -25.03
N ILE A 340 22.10 -1.43 -25.73
CA ILE A 340 22.01 -0.05 -25.23
C ILE A 340 20.61 0.46 -25.56
N VAL A 341 19.92 0.99 -24.55
CA VAL A 341 18.63 1.66 -24.72
C VAL A 341 18.76 3.08 -24.19
N THR A 342 18.27 4.07 -24.96
CA THR A 342 18.20 5.46 -24.52
C THR A 342 16.75 5.89 -24.36
N GLU A 343 16.45 6.61 -23.29
CA GLU A 343 15.11 7.13 -23.03
C GLU A 343 15.21 8.55 -22.46
N LYS A 344 14.56 9.50 -23.14
CA LYS A 344 14.42 10.87 -22.64
C LYS A 344 13.29 10.93 -21.63
N THR A 345 13.62 11.35 -20.41
CA THR A 345 12.63 11.60 -19.35
C THR A 345 11.84 12.88 -19.66
N GLY A 346 10.59 12.96 -19.19
CA GLY A 346 9.85 14.22 -19.24
C GLY A 346 10.35 15.22 -18.20
N GLU A 347 10.11 16.52 -18.43
CA GLU A 347 10.32 17.54 -17.39
C GLU A 347 9.41 17.28 -16.18
N ASP A 348 8.19 16.78 -16.41
CA ASP A 348 7.23 16.41 -15.37
C ASP A 348 7.38 14.96 -14.85
N GLN A 349 8.47 14.27 -15.18
CA GLN A 349 8.62 12.84 -14.84
C GLN A 349 8.51 12.58 -13.34
N ALA A 350 9.13 13.44 -12.51
CA ALA A 350 9.06 13.34 -11.06
C ALA A 350 7.66 13.64 -10.52
N ALA A 351 6.95 14.59 -11.15
CA ALA A 351 5.57 14.95 -10.80
C ALA A 351 4.59 13.80 -11.07
N LEU A 352 4.85 13.01 -12.11
CA LEU A 352 4.07 11.80 -12.41
C LEU A 352 4.47 10.62 -11.51
N TYR A 353 5.77 10.31 -11.40
CA TYR A 353 6.25 9.14 -10.65
C TYR A 353 5.85 9.18 -9.17
N ARG A 354 5.89 10.36 -8.53
CA ARG A 354 5.51 10.52 -7.11
C ARG A 354 4.08 10.08 -6.80
N LEU A 355 3.18 10.09 -7.79
CA LEU A 355 1.80 9.60 -7.63
C LEU A 355 1.74 8.10 -7.35
N SER A 356 2.86 7.38 -7.52
CA SER A 356 3.00 5.97 -7.15
C SER A 356 3.36 5.76 -5.67
N GLY A 357 3.64 6.81 -4.88
CA GLY A 357 3.74 6.69 -3.42
C GLY A 357 4.89 7.45 -2.74
N ASP A 358 5.90 7.92 -3.48
CA ASP A 358 7.00 8.72 -2.91
C ASP A 358 6.74 10.22 -3.05
N TRP A 359 6.13 10.79 -2.01
CA TRP A 359 5.70 12.19 -1.94
C TRP A 359 6.80 13.16 -1.49
N ASN A 360 8.05 12.71 -1.29
CA ASN A 360 9.12 13.55 -0.76
C ASN A 360 9.26 14.86 -1.56
N PRO A 361 9.20 16.04 -0.88
CA PRO A 361 9.18 17.33 -1.56
C PRO A 361 10.47 17.63 -2.33
N LEU A 362 11.58 16.94 -2.03
CA LEU A 362 12.84 17.02 -2.77
C LEU A 362 12.69 16.85 -4.30
N HIS A 363 11.63 16.15 -4.72
CA HIS A 363 11.36 15.79 -6.11
C HIS A 363 10.38 16.71 -6.83
N ILE A 364 9.86 17.76 -6.17
CA ILE A 364 8.86 18.65 -6.77
C ILE A 364 8.97 20.11 -6.32
N ASP A 365 9.41 20.36 -5.09
CA ASP A 365 9.47 21.69 -4.50
C ASP A 365 10.91 22.26 -4.60
N PRO A 366 11.11 23.34 -5.36
CA PRO A 366 12.43 23.97 -5.51
C PRO A 366 13.06 24.43 -4.19
N GLU A 367 12.27 24.90 -3.22
CA GLU A 367 12.80 25.37 -1.93
C GLU A 367 13.36 24.19 -1.14
N MET A 368 12.62 23.08 -1.11
CA MET A 368 13.07 21.85 -0.43
C MET A 368 14.25 21.20 -1.16
N ALA A 369 14.30 21.27 -2.50
CA ALA A 369 15.44 20.82 -3.28
C ALA A 369 16.71 21.62 -2.98
N ALA A 370 16.60 22.95 -2.87
CA ALA A 370 17.70 23.83 -2.50
C ALA A 370 18.23 23.55 -1.08
N VAL A 371 17.35 23.24 -0.12
CA VAL A 371 17.75 22.79 1.23
C VAL A 371 18.55 21.48 1.16
N GLY A 372 18.21 20.58 0.24
CA GLY A 372 18.96 19.36 -0.06
C GLY A 372 20.30 19.59 -0.78
N GLY A 373 20.58 20.83 -1.20
CA GLY A 373 21.78 21.20 -1.95
C GLY A 373 21.69 20.94 -3.46
N PHE A 374 20.47 20.91 -4.02
CA PHE A 374 20.24 20.72 -5.45
C PHE A 374 19.73 22.01 -6.09
N ASP A 375 20.20 22.32 -7.30
CA ASP A 375 19.80 23.53 -8.03
C ASP A 375 18.34 23.48 -8.49
N ILE A 376 17.82 22.29 -8.73
CA ILE A 376 16.43 22.01 -9.11
C ILE A 376 15.96 20.71 -8.44
N PRO A 377 14.64 20.48 -8.33
CA PRO A 377 14.11 19.18 -7.91
C PRO A 377 14.66 18.04 -8.78
N ILE A 378 15.18 17.01 -8.13
CA ILE A 378 15.79 15.85 -8.80
C ILE A 378 14.76 14.75 -9.03
N LEU A 379 14.97 13.92 -10.05
CA LEU A 379 14.16 12.73 -10.27
C LEU A 379 14.44 11.68 -9.18
N HIS A 380 13.41 10.94 -8.76
CA HIS A 380 13.55 9.84 -7.81
C HIS A 380 14.57 8.81 -8.31
N GLY A 381 15.47 8.35 -7.42
CA GLY A 381 16.36 7.23 -7.74
C GLY A 381 15.57 5.99 -8.16
N LEU A 382 14.47 5.71 -7.47
CA LEU A 382 13.57 4.59 -7.79
C LEU A 382 12.85 4.75 -9.14
N CYS A 383 12.64 5.97 -9.64
CA CYS A 383 12.15 6.18 -11.01
C CYS A 383 13.21 5.78 -12.04
N SER A 384 14.47 6.20 -11.84
CA SER A 384 15.58 5.81 -12.73
C SER A 384 15.85 4.29 -12.68
N PHE A 385 15.67 3.68 -11.51
CA PHE A 385 15.68 2.23 -11.32
C PHE A 385 14.55 1.55 -12.10
N GLY A 386 13.32 2.07 -12.03
CA GLY A 386 12.19 1.54 -12.79
C GLY A 386 12.38 1.64 -14.30
N ILE A 387 12.89 2.79 -14.79
CA ILE A 387 13.23 2.96 -16.21
C ILE A 387 14.25 1.91 -16.67
N ALA A 388 15.33 1.71 -15.91
CA ALA A 388 16.34 0.71 -16.23
C ALA A 388 15.79 -0.73 -16.16
N GLY A 389 14.97 -1.03 -15.16
CA GLY A 389 14.29 -2.30 -15.02
C GLY A 389 13.36 -2.60 -16.19
N LYS A 390 12.57 -1.62 -16.64
CA LYS A 390 11.74 -1.69 -17.85
C LYS A 390 12.57 -1.95 -19.10
N HIS A 391 13.69 -1.25 -19.28
CA HIS A 391 14.57 -1.49 -20.43
C HIS A 391 15.07 -2.95 -20.48
N ILE A 392 15.48 -3.50 -19.35
CA ILE A 392 15.95 -4.90 -19.26
C ILE A 392 14.79 -5.89 -19.42
N PHE A 393 13.64 -5.60 -18.84
CA PHE A 393 12.42 -6.38 -18.98
C PHE A 393 12.01 -6.51 -20.45
N ASN A 394 12.03 -5.41 -21.19
CA ASN A 394 11.70 -5.39 -22.61
C ASN A 394 12.78 -6.10 -23.44
N ALA A 395 14.07 -5.89 -23.13
CA ALA A 395 15.18 -6.41 -23.92
C ALA A 395 15.47 -7.90 -23.72
N TYR A 396 15.26 -8.42 -22.50
CA TYR A 396 15.70 -9.77 -22.13
C TYR A 396 14.60 -10.68 -21.57
N CYS A 397 13.45 -10.13 -21.17
CA CYS A 397 12.34 -10.93 -20.63
C CYS A 397 11.18 -11.09 -21.62
N ASN A 398 11.21 -10.48 -22.82
CA ASN A 398 10.09 -10.47 -23.76
C ASN A 398 8.76 -10.02 -23.13
N ASN A 399 8.82 -9.12 -22.14
CA ASN A 399 7.68 -8.71 -21.31
C ASN A 399 7.01 -9.82 -20.48
N ASP A 400 7.68 -10.95 -20.24
CA ASP A 400 7.20 -11.99 -19.33
C ASP A 400 7.72 -11.75 -17.90
N PRO A 401 6.86 -11.39 -16.93
CA PRO A 401 7.27 -11.12 -15.56
C PRO A 401 7.86 -12.35 -14.85
N ASN A 402 7.54 -13.56 -15.30
CA ASN A 402 8.14 -14.77 -14.74
C ASN A 402 9.64 -14.89 -15.04
N SER A 403 10.12 -14.21 -16.08
CA SER A 403 11.51 -14.26 -16.52
C SER A 403 12.44 -13.32 -15.73
N PHE A 404 11.89 -12.44 -14.88
CA PHE A 404 12.64 -11.43 -14.13
C PHE A 404 12.74 -11.82 -12.65
N LYS A 405 13.90 -12.29 -12.20
CA LYS A 405 14.07 -12.80 -10.82
C LYS A 405 14.34 -11.70 -9.81
N ASN A 406 15.36 -10.90 -10.05
CA ASN A 406 15.74 -9.84 -9.12
C ASN A 406 16.51 -8.74 -9.83
N ILE A 407 16.60 -7.59 -9.18
CA ILE A 407 17.36 -6.43 -9.61
C ILE A 407 18.10 -5.83 -8.42
N LYS A 408 19.36 -5.48 -8.63
CA LYS A 408 20.21 -4.79 -7.66
C LYS A 408 20.80 -3.55 -8.30
N VAL A 409 20.79 -2.41 -7.61
CA VAL A 409 21.41 -1.15 -8.08
C VAL A 409 22.13 -0.43 -6.97
N ARG A 410 23.10 0.41 -7.35
CA ARG A 410 23.62 1.50 -6.51
C ARG A 410 23.39 2.84 -7.18
N PHE A 411 22.73 3.76 -6.48
CA PHE A 411 22.57 5.14 -6.90
C PHE A 411 23.89 5.89 -6.72
N ALA A 412 24.40 6.49 -7.79
CA ALA A 412 25.72 7.10 -7.83
C ALA A 412 25.67 8.63 -7.93
N LYS A 413 24.82 9.15 -8.81
CA LYS A 413 24.57 10.59 -9.01
C LYS A 413 23.08 10.81 -9.25
N THR A 414 22.63 12.04 -9.07
CA THR A 414 21.25 12.45 -9.32
C THR A 414 20.94 12.49 -10.81
N VAL A 415 19.65 12.42 -11.14
CA VAL A 415 19.08 12.68 -12.47
C VAL A 415 18.20 13.91 -12.37
N ASN A 416 18.32 14.80 -13.34
CA ASN A 416 17.41 15.93 -13.47
C ASN A 416 16.25 15.51 -14.40
N PRO A 417 14.97 15.77 -14.04
CA PRO A 417 13.86 15.55 -14.96
C PRO A 417 14.10 16.29 -16.30
N GLY A 418 13.84 15.62 -17.43
CA GLY A 418 14.12 16.12 -18.78
C GLY A 418 15.41 15.56 -19.41
N GLU A 419 16.32 14.97 -18.62
CA GLU A 419 17.53 14.34 -19.12
C GLU A 419 17.28 13.03 -19.87
N THR A 420 18.24 12.64 -20.70
CA THR A 420 18.25 11.38 -21.42
C THR A 420 19.06 10.34 -20.66
N LEU A 421 18.41 9.24 -20.31
CA LEU A 421 19.03 8.11 -19.64
C LEU A 421 19.44 7.04 -20.67
N GLU A 422 20.71 6.68 -20.68
CA GLU A 422 21.25 5.55 -21.42
C GLU A 422 21.44 4.36 -20.48
N THR A 423 20.76 3.25 -20.74
CA THR A 423 20.98 1.97 -20.04
C THR A 423 21.86 1.07 -20.90
N SER A 424 23.11 0.91 -20.49
CA SER A 424 24.06 -0.02 -21.10
C SER A 424 23.99 -1.38 -20.41
N MET A 425 23.90 -2.46 -21.17
CA MET A 425 23.65 -3.82 -20.66
C MET A 425 24.66 -4.83 -21.19
N TRP A 426 25.15 -5.71 -20.32
CA TRP A 426 26.07 -6.80 -20.63
C TRP A 426 25.50 -8.11 -20.09
N ARG A 427 25.25 -9.08 -20.99
CA ARG A 427 24.70 -10.39 -20.62
C ARG A 427 25.82 -11.39 -20.35
N GLU A 428 25.77 -11.99 -19.17
CA GLU A 428 26.65 -13.06 -18.69
C GLU A 428 25.75 -14.24 -18.24
N GLY A 429 25.40 -15.12 -19.17
CA GLY A 429 24.45 -16.21 -18.93
C GLY A 429 23.04 -15.70 -18.59
N ASN A 430 22.57 -16.01 -17.38
CA ASN A 430 21.28 -15.56 -16.84
C ASN A 430 21.38 -14.23 -16.08
N LYS A 431 22.54 -13.59 -16.07
CA LYS A 431 22.75 -12.31 -15.39
C LYS A 431 22.95 -11.22 -16.43
N VAL A 432 22.24 -10.11 -16.28
CA VAL A 432 22.41 -8.89 -17.08
C VAL A 432 23.02 -7.84 -16.17
N LEU A 433 24.32 -7.59 -16.32
CA LEU A 433 25.00 -6.46 -15.69
C LEU A 433 24.57 -5.19 -16.42
N PHE A 434 24.38 -4.08 -15.70
CA PHE A 434 24.01 -2.83 -16.37
C PHE A 434 24.53 -1.60 -15.65
N GLN A 435 24.48 -0.47 -16.37
CA GLN A 435 24.80 0.86 -15.89
C GLN A 435 23.86 1.86 -16.53
N VAL A 436 23.51 2.92 -15.80
CA VAL A 436 22.71 4.02 -16.35
C VAL A 436 23.51 5.31 -16.31
N ARG A 437 23.52 6.02 -17.44
CA ARG A 437 24.17 7.31 -17.61
C ARG A 437 23.16 8.37 -18.01
N ALA A 438 23.20 9.54 -17.37
CA ALA A 438 22.58 10.75 -17.88
C ALA A 438 23.50 11.35 -18.96
N ILE A 439 23.05 11.33 -20.21
CA ILE A 439 23.89 11.61 -21.39
C ILE A 439 24.38 13.06 -21.37
N GLU A 440 23.51 14.00 -21.06
CA GLU A 440 23.78 15.45 -21.13
C GLU A 440 24.93 15.88 -20.20
N ARG A 441 25.13 15.15 -19.09
CA ARG A 441 26.20 15.41 -18.11
C ARG A 441 27.33 14.40 -18.12
N ASP A 442 27.26 13.39 -18.99
CA ASP A 442 28.15 12.20 -18.96
C ASP A 442 28.28 11.61 -17.55
N ALA A 443 27.15 11.55 -16.82
CA ALA A 443 27.11 11.21 -15.41
C ALA A 443 26.55 9.80 -15.21
N ILE A 444 27.34 8.90 -14.61
CA ILE A 444 26.82 7.61 -14.15
C ILE A 444 25.89 7.82 -12.96
N VAL A 445 24.61 7.49 -13.14
CA VAL A 445 23.55 7.68 -12.13
C VAL A 445 23.17 6.37 -11.44
N ILE A 446 23.27 5.24 -12.14
CA ILE A 446 23.16 3.90 -11.56
C ILE A 446 24.41 3.10 -11.90
N SER A 447 25.00 2.47 -10.90
CA SER A 447 26.23 1.67 -10.98
C SER A 447 26.09 0.36 -10.22
N ASN A 448 27.08 -0.54 -10.34
CA ASN A 448 27.17 -1.81 -9.62
C ASN A 448 25.85 -2.59 -9.67
N ALA A 449 25.25 -2.62 -10.86
CA ALA A 449 23.88 -3.06 -11.03
C ALA A 449 23.78 -4.34 -11.85
N ALA A 450 22.80 -5.16 -11.51
CA ALA A 450 22.51 -6.38 -12.24
C ALA A 450 21.05 -6.78 -12.10
N VAL A 451 20.53 -7.44 -13.12
CA VAL A 451 19.31 -8.24 -13.07
C VAL A 451 19.69 -9.71 -13.21
N ASN A 452 19.17 -10.57 -12.34
CA ASN A 452 19.17 -11.99 -12.61
C ASN A 452 17.85 -12.37 -13.28
N LEU A 453 17.95 -13.16 -14.34
CA LEU A 453 16.84 -13.73 -15.08
C LEU A 453 16.55 -15.15 -14.54
N GLN A 454 15.33 -15.62 -14.72
CA GLN A 454 14.94 -17.00 -14.40
C GLN A 454 14.06 -17.59 -15.51
N GLY A 455 13.98 -18.91 -15.57
CA GLY A 455 13.31 -19.60 -16.68
C GLY A 455 14.11 -19.61 -17.99
N GLU A 456 13.70 -20.43 -18.95
CA GLU A 456 14.17 -20.29 -20.34
C GLU A 456 13.43 -19.11 -20.99
N PRO A 457 14.12 -18.27 -21.80
CA PRO A 457 13.43 -17.20 -22.53
C PRO A 457 12.33 -17.83 -23.39
N SER A 458 11.08 -17.49 -23.07
CA SER A 458 9.91 -17.89 -23.84
C SER A 458 10.17 -17.68 -25.33
N LYS A 459 10.19 -18.77 -26.10
CA LYS A 459 10.17 -18.71 -27.56
C LYS A 459 8.82 -18.10 -27.94
N SER A 460 8.82 -16.82 -28.28
CA SER A 460 7.64 -16.01 -28.58
C SER A 460 6.58 -16.78 -29.37
N SER A 461 5.35 -16.83 -28.86
CA SER A 461 4.19 -16.75 -29.74
C SER A 461 4.24 -15.37 -30.40
N LYS A 462 4.45 -15.33 -31.72
CA LYS A 462 4.23 -14.08 -32.47
C LYS A 462 2.81 -13.58 -32.15
N PRO A 463 2.61 -12.26 -31.98
CA PRO A 463 1.27 -11.72 -31.96
C PRO A 463 0.60 -12.11 -33.28
N LYS A 464 -0.56 -12.76 -33.19
CA LYS A 464 -1.47 -12.79 -34.34
C LYS A 464 -1.98 -11.36 -34.49
N LEU A 465 -1.59 -10.73 -35.59
CA LEU A 465 -2.11 -9.44 -36.06
C LEU A 465 -3.64 -9.46 -36.12
#